data_AF-V5AGT2-F1
#
_entry.id   AF-V5AGT2-F1
#
_cell.length_a   1.000
_cell.length_b   1.000
_cell.length_c   1.000
_cell.angle_alpha   90.00
_cell.angle_beta   90.00
_cell.angle_gamma   90.00
#
_symmetry.space_group_name_H-M   'P 1'
#
loop_
_entity.id
_entity.type
_entity.pdbx_description
1 polymer ?
#
loop_
_entity_poly.entity_id
_entity_poly.type
_entity_poly.pdbx_seq_one_letter_code
_entity_poly.pdbx_strand_id
1 'polypeptide(L)'
;MLVLLRYLALSKNVESTLVRVRVLALTIAFSACSPFIAQDDACRSNLNLLGQDLISMLRKIPLMPPIAQVYKPVRRLYEEAKYARSRGDFKGCIEKTNLALKYSKPYGRRY
;
A
#
# COMPACT_ATOMS: atom_id res chain seq x y z
N MET A 1 64.77 -23.42 -46.12
CA MET A 1 64.09 -24.10 -45.00
C MET A 1 62.98 -23.18 -44.53
N LEU A 2 61.72 -23.40 -44.92
CA LEU A 2 60.68 -24.19 -44.22
C LEU A 2 60.24 -23.60 -42.85
N VAL A 3 59.03 -23.00 -42.88
CA VAL A 3 57.90 -22.99 -41.90
C VAL A 3 58.05 -22.29 -40.52
N LEU A 4 57.03 -21.75 -39.81
CA LEU A 4 55.54 -21.86 -39.81
C LEU A 4 54.98 -20.68 -38.95
N LEU A 5 54.15 -19.76 -39.47
CA LEU A 5 52.72 -19.51 -39.16
C LEU A 5 52.17 -19.64 -37.70
N ARG A 6 51.46 -18.56 -37.27
CA ARG A 6 50.42 -18.40 -36.20
C ARG A 6 50.95 -18.25 -34.75
N TYR A 7 50.47 -17.32 -33.92
CA TYR A 7 49.11 -17.28 -33.34
C TYR A 7 48.73 -15.90 -32.74
N LEU A 8 47.46 -15.53 -32.97
CA LEU A 8 46.47 -14.80 -32.12
C LEU A 8 46.77 -13.38 -31.62
N ALA A 9 46.12 -12.35 -32.17
CA ALA A 9 44.70 -11.96 -31.96
C ALA A 9 44.48 -11.08 -30.71
N LEU A 10 44.38 -9.79 -31.01
CA LEU A 10 44.01 -8.65 -30.20
C LEU A 10 42.65 -8.87 -29.48
N SER A 11 42.65 -9.00 -28.16
CA SER A 11 41.42 -9.13 -27.35
C SER A 11 40.79 -7.76 -27.06
N LYS A 12 39.90 -7.29 -27.95
CA LYS A 12 39.03 -6.11 -27.78
C LYS A 12 37.75 -6.40 -26.97
N ASN A 13 37.81 -7.25 -25.95
CA ASN A 13 36.59 -7.76 -25.29
C ASN A 13 36.44 -7.42 -23.80
N VAL A 14 37.25 -6.53 -23.24
CA VAL A 14 37.20 -6.23 -21.79
C VAL A 14 36.43 -4.94 -21.45
N GLU A 15 36.32 -3.95 -22.36
CA GLU A 15 35.61 -2.69 -22.06
C GLU A 15 34.08 -2.75 -22.21
N SER A 16 33.56 -3.68 -23.03
CA SER A 16 32.13 -3.73 -23.36
C SER A 16 31.26 -4.32 -22.23
N THR A 17 31.84 -5.14 -21.35
CA THR A 17 31.13 -5.74 -20.20
C THR A 17 30.95 -4.75 -19.05
N LEU A 18 31.91 -3.87 -18.80
CA LEU A 18 31.85 -2.91 -17.68
C LEU A 18 30.78 -1.82 -17.91
N VAL A 19 30.59 -1.38 -19.15
CA VAL A 19 29.55 -0.41 -19.52
C VAL A 19 28.15 -1.05 -19.46
N ARG A 20 27.98 -2.29 -19.93
CA ARG A 20 26.69 -2.99 -19.88
C ARG A 20 26.22 -3.28 -18.47
N VAL A 21 27.13 -3.62 -17.54
CA VAL A 21 26.79 -3.89 -16.14
C VAL A 21 26.35 -2.59 -15.41
N ARG A 22 26.94 -1.45 -15.73
CA ARG A 22 26.52 -0.15 -15.16
C ARG A 22 25.13 0.29 -15.61
N VAL A 23 24.75 0.00 -16.85
CA VAL A 23 23.41 0.35 -17.37
C VAL A 23 22.32 -0.56 -16.77
N LEU A 24 22.62 -1.84 -16.51
CA LEU A 24 21.68 -2.74 -15.83
C LEU A 24 21.49 -2.43 -14.34
N ALA A 25 22.51 -1.90 -13.67
CA ALA A 25 22.41 -1.53 -12.25
C ALA A 25 21.53 -0.28 -12.03
N LEU A 26 21.39 0.59 -13.04
CA LEU A 26 20.58 1.82 -12.93
C LEU A 26 19.06 1.57 -13.06
N THR A 27 18.64 0.46 -13.67
CA THR A 27 17.21 0.15 -13.87
C THR A 27 16.56 -0.56 -12.69
N ILE A 28 17.35 -1.12 -11.75
CA ILE A 28 16.83 -1.85 -10.58
C ILE A 28 16.42 -0.90 -9.44
N ALA A 29 16.82 0.36 -9.47
CA ALA A 29 16.54 1.32 -8.39
C ALA A 29 15.11 1.90 -8.39
N PHE A 30 14.32 1.72 -9.45
CA PHE A 30 12.99 2.36 -9.59
C PHE A 30 11.79 1.44 -9.30
N SER A 31 12.01 0.18 -8.93
CA SER A 31 10.93 -0.75 -8.52
C SER A 31 10.58 -0.65 -7.01
N ALA A 32 10.99 0.43 -6.35
CA ALA A 32 10.52 0.72 -5.00
C ALA A 32 9.08 1.23 -5.08
N CYS A 33 8.11 0.32 -4.92
CA CYS A 33 6.72 0.68 -4.62
C CYS A 33 6.74 1.74 -3.52
N SER A 34 6.38 2.98 -3.85
CA SER A 34 6.57 4.08 -2.90
C SER A 34 5.71 3.79 -1.66
N PRO A 35 6.27 3.90 -0.44
CA PRO A 35 5.54 3.60 0.78
C PRO A 35 4.28 4.47 0.92
N PHE A 36 4.27 5.64 0.28
CA PHE A 36 3.14 6.56 0.23
C PHE A 36 1.95 6.00 -0.57
N ILE A 37 2.18 5.43 -1.76
CA ILE A 37 1.11 4.82 -2.58
C ILE A 37 0.50 3.62 -1.84
N ALA A 38 1.35 2.75 -1.28
CA ALA A 38 0.88 1.58 -0.53
C ALA A 38 0.04 1.98 0.69
N GLN A 39 0.41 3.06 1.38
CA GLN A 39 -0.36 3.58 2.52
C GLN A 39 -1.67 4.25 2.12
N ASP A 40 -1.72 4.99 1.01
CA ASP A 40 -2.99 5.55 0.51
C ASP A 40 -3.96 4.43 0.12
N ASP A 41 -3.48 3.39 -0.57
CA ASP A 41 -4.31 2.25 -0.95
C ASP A 41 -4.85 1.49 0.27
N ALA A 42 -4.00 1.28 1.29
CA ALA A 42 -4.42 0.68 2.55
C ALA A 42 -5.49 1.53 3.27
N CYS A 43 -5.26 2.85 3.36
CA CYS A 43 -6.21 3.80 3.92
C CYS A 43 -7.55 3.79 3.15
N ARG A 44 -7.51 3.81 1.81
CA ARG A 44 -8.70 3.77 0.94
C ARG A 44 -9.49 2.47 1.13
N SER A 45 -8.80 1.33 1.16
CA SER A 45 -9.41 0.03 1.41
C SER A 45 -10.12 -0.01 2.77
N ASN A 46 -9.44 0.46 3.81
CA ASN A 46 -10.00 0.53 5.15
C ASN A 46 -11.22 1.45 5.25
N LEU A 47 -11.18 2.63 4.61
CA LEU A 47 -12.31 3.56 4.56
C LEU A 47 -13.51 2.94 3.85
N ASN A 48 -13.29 2.21 2.76
CA ASN A 48 -14.37 1.53 2.04
C ASN A 48 -15.04 0.45 2.91
N LEU A 49 -14.24 -0.39 3.58
CA LEU A 49 -14.74 -1.40 4.50
C LEU A 49 -15.52 -0.78 5.67
N LEU A 50 -14.97 0.26 6.27
CA LEU A 50 -15.59 0.95 7.40
C LEU A 50 -16.90 1.65 7.00
N GLY A 51 -16.96 2.22 5.79
CA GLY A 51 -18.19 2.80 5.24
C GLY A 51 -19.31 1.76 5.10
N GLN A 52 -19.00 0.55 4.63
CA GLN A 52 -19.97 -0.55 4.55
C GLN A 52 -20.44 -0.99 5.94
N ASP A 53 -19.52 -1.09 6.91
CA ASP A 53 -19.87 -1.46 8.27
C ASP A 53 -20.77 -0.41 8.93
N LEU A 54 -20.50 0.89 8.74
CA LEU A 54 -21.33 1.97 9.26
C LEU A 54 -22.76 1.93 8.70
N ILE A 55 -22.92 1.59 7.43
CA ILE A 55 -24.24 1.40 6.81
C ILE A 55 -24.96 0.20 7.44
N SER A 56 -24.25 -0.91 7.66
CA SER A 56 -24.80 -2.10 8.34
C SER A 56 -25.25 -1.77 9.77
N MET A 57 -24.40 -1.08 10.53
CA MET A 57 -24.70 -0.61 11.88
C MET A 57 -25.95 0.25 11.91
N LEU A 58 -26.05 1.25 11.02
CA LEU A 58 -27.23 2.12 10.92
C LEU A 58 -28.53 1.33 10.73
N ARG A 59 -28.51 0.31 9.86
CA ARG A 59 -29.68 -0.56 9.62
C ARG A 59 -30.04 -1.43 10.81
N LYS A 60 -29.06 -1.82 11.63
CA LYS A 60 -29.25 -2.66 12.82
C LYS A 60 -29.74 -1.86 14.04
N ILE A 61 -29.55 -0.53 14.10
CA ILE A 61 -29.95 0.31 15.26
C ILE A 61 -31.45 0.16 15.65
N PRO A 62 -32.42 0.16 14.72
CA PRO A 62 -33.84 -0.02 15.09
C PRO A 62 -34.12 -1.38 15.75
N LEU A 63 -33.36 -2.41 15.38
CA LEU A 63 -33.50 -3.78 15.90
C LEU A 63 -32.70 -4.00 17.19
N MET A 64 -31.60 -3.26 17.36
CA MET A 64 -30.70 -3.33 18.51
C MET A 64 -30.25 -1.90 18.90
N PRO A 65 -31.09 -1.15 19.63
CA PRO A 65 -30.83 0.25 19.98
C PRO A 65 -29.48 0.53 20.66
N PRO A 66 -28.93 -0.36 21.52
CA PRO A 66 -27.63 -0.12 22.17
C PRO A 66 -26.47 0.07 21.18
N ILE A 67 -26.56 -0.45 19.95
CA ILE A 67 -25.54 -0.28 18.91
C ILE A 67 -25.31 1.20 18.58
N ALA A 68 -26.30 2.08 18.78
CA ALA A 68 -26.15 3.51 18.57
C ALA A 68 -25.02 4.14 19.40
N GLN A 69 -24.74 3.57 20.58
CA GLN A 69 -23.66 4.02 21.47
C GLN A 69 -22.27 3.70 20.89
N VAL A 70 -22.15 2.62 20.12
CA VAL A 70 -20.93 2.23 19.40
C VAL A 70 -20.85 2.94 18.04
N TYR A 71 -21.98 3.11 17.36
CA TYR A 71 -22.04 3.76 16.06
C TYR A 71 -21.49 5.19 16.07
N LYS A 72 -21.89 6.01 17.05
CA LYS A 72 -21.46 7.41 17.15
C LYS A 72 -19.93 7.59 17.18
N PRO A 73 -19.17 6.93 18.08
CA PRO A 73 -17.71 7.05 18.11
C PRO A 73 -17.04 6.44 16.87
N VAL A 74 -17.55 5.34 16.33
CA VAL A 74 -17.02 4.74 15.09
C VAL A 74 -17.19 5.68 13.90
N ARG A 75 -18.35 6.34 13.78
CA ARG A 75 -18.59 7.36 12.76
C ARG A 75 -17.65 8.55 12.89
N ARG A 76 -17.36 9.00 14.13
CA ARG A 76 -16.40 10.08 14.37
C ARG A 76 -15.01 9.70 13.85
N LEU A 77 -14.51 8.51 14.20
CA LEU A 77 -13.22 8.01 13.71
C LEU A 77 -13.17 7.90 12.18
N TYR A 78 -14.28 7.52 11.55
CA TYR A 78 -14.39 7.49 10.09
C TYR A 78 -14.21 8.87 9.45
N GLU A 79 -14.85 9.91 9.98
CA GLU A 79 -14.67 11.28 9.46
C GLU A 79 -13.27 11.83 9.74
N GLU A 80 -12.72 11.57 10.93
CA GLU A 80 -11.34 11.94 11.26
C GLU A 80 -10.32 11.26 10.36
N ALA A 81 -10.55 10.00 9.98
CA ALA A 81 -9.71 9.28 9.03
C ALA A 81 -9.79 9.85 7.61
N LYS A 82 -11.00 10.22 7.14
CA LYS A 82 -11.18 10.92 5.86
C LYS A 82 -10.41 12.25 5.85
N TYR A 83 -10.50 13.00 6.95
CA TYR A 83 -9.76 14.25 7.09
C TYR A 83 -8.24 14.03 7.11
N ALA A 84 -7.75 13.01 7.83
CA ALA A 84 -6.33 12.64 7.82
C ALA A 84 -5.83 12.30 6.40
N ARG A 85 -6.58 11.47 5.65
CA ARG A 85 -6.27 11.15 4.26
C ARG A 85 -6.22 12.39 3.37
N SER A 86 -7.18 13.31 3.51
CA SER A 86 -7.22 14.54 2.70
C SER A 86 -6.00 15.45 2.90
N ARG A 87 -5.32 15.35 4.05
CA ARG A 87 -4.08 16.08 4.36
C ARG A 87 -2.81 15.30 4.02
N GLY A 88 -2.92 14.10 3.42
CA GLY A 88 -1.79 13.21 3.16
C GLY A 88 -1.26 12.46 4.39
N ASP A 89 -1.95 12.52 5.54
CA ASP A 89 -1.62 11.76 6.74
C ASP A 89 -2.22 10.34 6.64
N PHE A 90 -1.59 9.49 5.83
CA PHE A 90 -2.07 8.12 5.61
C PHE A 90 -1.85 7.21 6.81
N LYS A 91 -0.76 7.40 7.55
CA LYS A 91 -0.53 6.67 8.81
C LYS A 91 -1.66 6.95 9.80
N GLY A 92 -2.00 8.21 10.02
CA GLY A 92 -3.11 8.61 10.89
C GLY A 92 -4.47 8.14 10.36
N CYS A 93 -4.67 8.04 9.05
CA CYS A 93 -5.86 7.41 8.47
C CYS A 93 -5.93 5.91 8.81
N ILE A 94 -4.84 5.17 8.59
CA ILE A 94 -4.77 3.72 8.83
C ILE A 94 -5.02 3.41 10.31
N GLU A 95 -4.38 4.15 11.23
CA GLU A 95 -4.55 3.96 12.67
C GLU A 95 -6.01 4.16 13.11
N LYS A 96 -6.63 5.28 12.69
CA LYS A 96 -8.02 5.60 13.03
C LYS A 96 -9.00 4.60 12.43
N THR A 97 -8.79 4.21 11.17
CA THR A 97 -9.66 3.23 10.51
C THR A 97 -9.51 1.84 11.11
N ASN A 98 -8.30 1.39 11.47
CA ASN A 98 -8.10 0.12 12.15
C ASN A 98 -8.79 0.08 13.52
N LEU A 99 -8.71 1.17 14.29
CA LEU A 99 -9.41 1.30 15.55
C LEU A 99 -10.93 1.21 15.35
N ALA A 100 -11.47 1.95 14.39
CA ALA A 100 -12.89 1.94 14.09
C ALA A 100 -13.37 0.57 13.58
N LEU A 101 -12.58 -0.09 12.72
CA LEU A 101 -12.87 -1.43 12.20
C LEU A 101 -12.91 -2.49 13.31
N LYS A 102 -12.11 -2.33 14.37
CA LYS A 102 -12.15 -3.22 15.55
C LYS A 102 -13.51 -3.18 16.24
N TYR A 103 -14.09 -1.99 16.40
CA TYR A 103 -15.39 -1.80 17.05
C TYR A 103 -16.58 -2.01 16.13
N SER A 104 -16.43 -1.77 14.82
CA SER A 104 -17.49 -2.00 13.85
C SER A 104 -17.67 -3.47 13.49
N LYS A 105 -16.60 -4.29 13.57
CA LYS A 105 -16.59 -5.71 13.18
C LYS A 105 -17.82 -6.54 13.62
N PRO A 106 -18.25 -6.54 14.91
CA PRO A 106 -19.39 -7.38 15.34
C PRO A 106 -20.75 -6.92 14.81
N TYR A 107 -20.85 -5.67 14.32
CA TYR A 107 -22.08 -5.08 13.83
C TYR A 107 -22.05 -4.80 12.33
N GLY A 108 -20.89 -4.99 11.71
CA GLY A 108 -20.60 -4.68 10.33
C GLY A 108 -21.32 -5.57 9.33
N ARG A 109 -20.94 -5.47 8.06
CA ARG A 109 -21.47 -6.38 7.01
C ARG A 109 -20.87 -7.78 7.11
N ARG A 110 -19.71 -7.87 7.76
CA ARG A 110 -18.87 -9.08 7.85
C ARG A 110 -19.39 -10.09 8.91
N TYR A 111 -20.48 -9.76 9.59
CA TYR A 111 -21.15 -10.52 10.67
C TYR A 111 -22.66 -10.29 10.62
#